data_AF-A0A534ZEM4-F1
#
_entry.id   AF-A0A534ZEM4-F1
#
_cell.length_a   1.000
_cell.length_b   1.000
_cell.length_c   1.000
_cell.angle_alpha   90.00
_cell.angle_beta   90.00
_cell.angle_gamma   90.00
#
_symmetry.space_group_name_H-M   'P 1'
#
loop_
_entity.id
_entity.type
_entity.pdbx_description
1 polymer ?
#
loop_
_entity_poly.entity_id
_entity_poly.type
_entity_poly.pdbx_seq_one_letter_code
_entity_poly.pdbx_strand_id
1 'polypeptide(L)' 'MADRGEEAWVQLATRIPKTLHRQLKLHCVRADTSLMDFVVEALREKLTRESSRRRTSRSGT' A
#
# COMPACT_ATOMS: atom_id res chain seq x y z
N MET A 1 17.69 24.85 4.36
CA MET A 1 17.49 23.40 4.44
C MET A 1 16.00 23.19 4.59
N ALA A 2 15.31 22.73 3.54
CA ALA A 2 13.90 22.42 3.64
C ALA A 2 13.77 21.22 4.57
N ASP A 3 13.24 21.46 5.76
CA ASP A 3 12.66 20.41 6.59
C ASP A 3 11.63 19.72 5.69
N ARG A 4 11.98 18.55 5.16
CA ARG A 4 11.13 17.77 4.27
C ARG A 4 10.08 17.18 5.18
N GLY A 5 9.10 18.03 5.50
CA GLY A 5 8.19 17.92 6.62
C GLY A 5 7.83 16.49 6.92
N GLU A 6 8.05 16.11 8.17
CA GLU A 6 7.70 14.84 8.77
C GLU A 6 6.37 14.36 8.18
N GLU A 7 6.43 13.41 7.26
CA GLU A 7 5.26 12.92 6.55
C GLU A 7 4.34 12.32 7.62
N ALA A 8 3.24 13.02 7.91
CA ALA A 8 2.41 12.70 9.06
C ALA A 8 1.80 11.31 8.87
N TRP A 9 2.27 10.34 9.64
CA TRP A 9 1.76 8.98 9.61
C TRP A 9 0.36 8.97 10.22
N VAL A 10 -0.65 8.80 9.36
CA VAL A 10 -2.05 8.67 9.79
C VAL A 10 -2.38 7.19 9.99
N GLN A 11 -2.85 6.83 11.18
CA GLN A 11 -3.29 5.47 11.47
C GLN A 11 -4.68 5.22 10.85
N LEU A 12 -4.72 4.37 9.83
CA LEU A 12 -5.96 3.96 9.17
C LEU A 12 -6.47 2.65 9.77
N ALA A 13 -7.62 2.70 10.44
CA ALA A 13 -8.30 1.50 10.91
C ALA A 13 -8.97 0.79 9.72
N THR A 14 -8.41 -0.35 9.29
CA THR A 14 -8.99 -1.18 8.22
C THR A 14 -9.41 -2.54 8.78
N ARG A 15 -10.53 -3.09 8.29
CA ARG A 15 -10.96 -4.45 8.63
C ARG A 15 -10.41 -5.43 7.61
N ILE A 16 -9.48 -6.27 8.04
CA ILE A 16 -8.94 -7.37 7.25
C ILE A 16 -9.61 -8.67 7.71
N PRO A 17 -10.21 -9.48 6.80
CA PRO A 17 -10.76 -10.79 7.16
C PRO A 17 -9.69 -11.66 7.84
N LYS A 18 -10.06 -12.38 8.91
CA LYS A 18 -9.11 -13.14 9.74
C LYS A 18 -8.26 -14.13 8.95
N THR A 19 -8.87 -14.83 7.99
CA THR A 19 -8.19 -15.80 7.13
C THR A 19 -7.13 -15.12 6.27
N LEU A 20 -7.47 -13.99 5.66
CA LEU A 20 -6.57 -13.19 4.84
C LEU A 20 -5.44 -12.59 5.67
N HIS A 21 -5.75 -12.05 6.85
CA HIS A 21 -4.73 -11.53 7.77
C HIS A 21 -3.73 -12.61 8.19
N ARG A 22 -4.19 -13.85 8.44
CA ARG A 22 -3.31 -14.98 8.76
C ARG A 22 -2.39 -15.34 7.59
N GLN A 23 -2.92 -15.39 6.36
CA GLN A 23 -2.12 -15.66 5.17
C GLN A 23 -1.06 -14.57 4.94
N LEU A 24 -1.46 -13.30 5.05
CA LEU A 24 -0.53 -12.16 4.96
C LEU A 24 0.58 -12.26 5.99
N LYS A 25 0.24 -12.53 7.25
CA LYS A 25 1.24 -12.62 8.32
C LYS A 25 2.25 -13.77 8.05
N LEU A 26 1.78 -14.93 7.60
CA LEU A 26 2.66 -16.04 7.23
C LEU A 26 3.59 -15.69 6.07
N HIS A 27 3.09 -14.96 5.07
CA HIS A 27 3.92 -14.46 3.97
C HIS A 27 4.97 -13.46 4.46
N CYS A 28 4.56 -12.49 5.28
CA CYS A 28 5.46 -11.47 5.82
C CYS A 28 6.61 -12.08 6.65
N VAL A 29 6.31 -13.08 7.47
CA VAL A 29 7.34 -13.82 8.24
C VAL A 29 8.34 -14.53 7.34
N ARG A 30 7.89 -15.12 6.22
CA ARG A 30 8.78 -15.81 5.27
C ARG A 30 9.64 -14.83 4.46
N ALA A 31 9.12 -13.64 4.19
CA ALA A 31 9.78 -12.60 3.41
C ALA A 31 10.56 -11.59 4.27
N ASP A 32 10.65 -11.82 5.58
CA ASP A 32 11.30 -10.93 6.56
C ASP A 32 10.85 -9.46 6.45
N THR A 33 9.56 -9.24 6.23
CA THR A 33 8.94 -7.91 6.15
C THR A 33 7.88 -7.72 7.23
N SER A 34 7.62 -6.46 7.60
CA SER A 34 6.53 -6.13 8.51
C SER A 34 5.19 -6.12 7.77
N LEU A 35 4.11 -6.48 8.46
CA LEU A 35 2.76 -6.41 7.89
C LEU A 35 2.42 -4.99 7.42
N MET A 36 2.88 -3.97 8.15
CA MET A 36 2.59 -2.57 7.84
C MET A 36 3.32 -2.13 6.56
N ASP A 37 4.60 -2.49 6.43
CA ASP A 37 5.42 -2.24 5.26
C ASP A 37 4.82 -2.91 4.01
N PHE A 38 4.47 -4.19 4.13
CA PHE A 38 3.78 -4.92 3.06
C PHE A 38 2.49 -4.22 2.60
N VAL A 39 1.65 -3.78 3.54
CA VAL A 39 0.37 -3.12 3.22
C VAL A 39 0.61 -1.77 2.54
N VAL A 40 1.60 -0.99 3.00
CA VAL A 40 1.95 0.30 2.40
C VAL A 40 2.42 0.12 0.95
N GLU A 41 3.32 -0.84 0.70
CA GLU A 41 3.82 -1.11 -0.65
C GLU A 41 2.72 -1.65 -1.57
N ALA A 42 1.87 -2.55 -1.09
CA ALA A 42 0.72 -3.05 -1.85
C ALA A 42 -0.27 -1.93 -2.22
N LEU A 43 -0.50 -0.97 -1.31
CA LEU A 43 -1.32 0.21 -1.57
C LEU A 43 -0.67 1.12 -2.62
N ARG A 44 0.63 1.40 -2.50
CA ARG A 44 1.40 2.20 -3.47
C ARG A 44 1.34 1.60 -4.87
N GLU A 45 1.51 0.28 -4.98
CA GLU A 45 1.41 -0.43 -6.26
C GLU A 45 0.00 -0.33 -6.85
N LYS A 46 -1.04 -0.56 -6.03
CA LYS A 46 -2.44 -0.48 -6.48
C LYS A 46 -2.78 0.92 -6.98
N LEU A 47 -2.46 1.95 -6.20
CA LEU A 47 -2.71 3.35 -6.56
C LEU A 47 -1.96 3.73 -7.85
N THR A 48 -0.69 3.35 -7.98
CA THR A 48 0.10 3.60 -9.19
C THR A 48 -0.55 2.96 -10.42
N ARG A 49 -1.01 1.71 -10.30
CA ARG A 49 -1.69 0.99 -11.38
C ARG A 49 -3.02 1.66 -11.76
N GLU A 50 -3.80 2.10 -10.78
CA GLU A 50 -5.05 2.83 -11.02
C GLU A 50 -4.82 4.19 -11.69
N SER A 51 -3.82 4.96 -11.24
CA SER A 51 -3.45 6.24 -11.85
C SER A 51 -2.98 6.09 -13.29
N SER A 52 -2.21 5.05 -13.59
CA SER A 52 -1.78 4.75 -14.98
C SER A 52 -2.96 4.35 -15.87
N ARG A 53 -3.90 3.53 -15.37
CA ARG A 53 -5.14 3.24 -16.11
C ARG A 53 -5.96 4.50 -16.41
N ARG A 54 -6.10 5.40 -15.42
CA ARG A 54 -6.80 6.68 -15.59
C ARG A 54 -6.13 7.61 -16.61
N ARG A 55 -4.80 7.59 -16.72
CA ARG A 55 -4.06 8.36 -17.73
C ARG A 55 -4.27 7.80 -19.13
N THR A 56 -4.21 6.48 -19.30
CA THR A 56 -4.50 5.84 -20.58
C THR A 56 -5.94 6.13 -21.04
N SER A 57 -6.92 6.10 -20.15
CA SER A 57 -8.31 6.42 -20.50
C SER A 57 -8.54 7.90 -20.85
N ARG A 58 -7.64 8.82 -20.44
CA ARG A 58 -7.73 10.26 -20.74
C ARG A 58 -6.92 10.69 -21.96
N SER A 59 -6.01 9.83 -22.44
CA SER A 59 -5.18 10.12 -23.61
C SER A 59 -5.75 9.53 -24.91
N GLY A 60 -6.88 8.82 -24.84
CA GLY A 60 -7.67 8.41 -25.99
C GLY A 60 -8.73 9.46 -26.33
N THR A 61 -8.31 10.63 -26.81
CA THR A 61 -9.13 11.61 -27.53
C THR A 61 -8.23 12.35 -28.51
#